data_AF-A0A0D0C1Z1-F1
#
_entry.id   AF-A0A0D0C1Z1-F1
#
_cell.length_a   1.000
_cell.length_b   1.000
_cell.length_c   1.000
_cell.angle_alpha   90.00
_cell.angle_beta   90.00
_cell.angle_gamma   90.00
#
_symmetry.space_group_name_H-M   'P 1'
#
loop_
_entity.id
_entity.type
_entity.pdbx_description
1 polymer ?
#
loop_
_entity_poly.entity_id
_entity_poly.type
_entity_poly.pdbx_seq_one_letter_code
_entity_poly.pdbx_strand_id
1 'polypeptide(L)'
;MQKQYLKVGSPFDPDEKFDQKEMAEKWAQVEATLRKMDGVMGSKDTLGKAKEPIFADTALAASLLLIKFVVGADSPEWKALMLWHNGRWGKYLDWLENYGTSAVEMS
;
A
#
# COMPACT_ATOMS: atom_id res chain seq x y z
N MET A 1 27.35 30.23 3.38
CA MET A 1 26.41 29.33 4.08
C MET A 1 26.62 27.92 3.58
N GLN A 2 27.10 27.01 4.43
CA GLN A 2 27.23 25.58 4.09
C GLN A 2 25.84 24.93 4.20
N LYS A 3 25.32 24.35 3.12
CA LYS A 3 24.07 23.58 3.18
C LYS A 3 24.35 22.28 3.94
N GLN A 4 23.91 22.22 5.19
CA GLN A 4 23.94 21.01 5.99
C GLN A 4 22.82 20.11 5.48
N TYR A 5 23.15 19.16 4.62
CA TYR A 5 22.18 18.15 4.19
C TYR A 5 21.71 17.37 5.43
N LEU A 6 20.40 17.16 5.53
CA LEU A 6 19.80 16.31 6.55
C LEU A 6 20.52 14.96 6.51
N LYS A 7 20.95 14.45 7.66
CA LYS A 7 21.35 13.05 7.80
C LYS A 7 20.09 12.20 7.66
N VAL A 8 19.64 12.00 6.43
CA VAL A 8 18.84 10.82 6.08
C VAL A 8 19.68 9.63 6.58
N GLY A 9 19.06 8.66 7.26
CA GLY A 9 19.74 7.57 7.96
C GLY A 9 20.74 6.81 7.08
N SER A 10 21.42 5.80 7.67
CA SER A 10 22.44 4.99 6.95
C SER A 10 22.05 4.77 5.49
N PRO A 11 22.99 4.98 4.54
CA PRO A 11 22.70 4.83 3.13
C PRO A 11 22.02 3.47 2.92
N PHE A 12 20.95 3.48 2.13
CA PHE A 12 20.34 2.26 1.61
C PHE A 12 21.47 1.35 1.10
N ASP A 13 21.66 0.22 1.76
CA ASP A 13 22.62 -0.80 1.35
C ASP A 13 21.88 -1.81 0.46
N PRO A 14 22.13 -1.80 -0.86
CA PRO A 14 21.44 -2.70 -1.78
C PRO A 14 21.82 -4.17 -1.56
N ASP A 15 22.89 -4.45 -0.82
CA ASP A 15 23.38 -5.79 -0.53
C ASP A 15 22.94 -6.30 0.86
N GLU A 16 22.24 -5.47 1.64
CA GLU A 16 21.66 -5.87 2.92
C GLU A 16 20.59 -6.96 2.68
N LYS A 17 20.89 -8.17 3.17
CA LYS A 17 19.96 -9.29 3.14
C LYS A 17 19.36 -9.46 4.52
N PHE A 18 18.06 -9.27 4.61
CA PHE A 18 17.30 -9.67 5.78
C PHE A 18 17.27 -11.20 5.87
N ASP A 19 17.45 -11.73 7.08
CA ASP A 19 17.18 -13.14 7.31
C ASP A 19 15.66 -13.43 7.25
N GLN A 20 15.27 -14.70 7.26
CA GLN A 20 13.86 -15.09 7.17
C GLN A 20 13.01 -14.54 8.33
N LYS A 21 13.60 -14.44 9.53
CA LYS A 21 12.90 -13.96 10.72
C LYS A 21 12.68 -12.45 10.60
N GLU A 22 13.71 -11.71 10.21
CA GLU A 22 13.62 -10.27 9.98
C GLU A 22 12.60 -9.96 8.88
N MET A 23 12.61 -10.70 7.77
CA MET A 23 11.60 -10.55 6.71
C MET A 23 10.19 -10.80 7.21
N ALA A 24 9.98 -11.84 8.02
CA ALA A 24 8.68 -12.14 8.61
C ALA A 24 8.21 -11.02 9.56
N GLU A 25 9.12 -10.44 10.35
CA GLU A 25 8.82 -9.31 11.24
C GLU A 25 8.46 -8.05 10.45
N LYS A 26 9.17 -7.75 9.36
CA LYS A 26 8.83 -6.62 8.47
C LYS A 26 7.46 -6.83 7.82
N TRP A 27 7.17 -8.04 7.33
CA TRP A 27 5.86 -8.35 6.77
C TRP A 27 4.73 -8.25 7.79
N ALA A 28 4.95 -8.71 9.02
CA ALA A 28 3.99 -8.54 10.12
C ALA A 28 3.75 -7.05 10.42
N GLN A 29 4.78 -6.20 10.33
CA GLN A 29 4.62 -4.75 10.48
C GLN A 29 3.78 -4.13 9.37
N VAL A 30 3.95 -4.58 8.12
CA VAL A 30 3.11 -4.15 6.98
C VAL A 30 1.66 -4.58 7.21
N GLU A 31 1.43 -5.85 7.56
CA GLU A 31 0.07 -6.35 7.84
C GLU A 31 -0.61 -5.55 8.96
N ALA A 32 0.10 -5.31 10.06
CA ALA A 32 -0.41 -4.55 11.20
C ALA A 32 -0.74 -3.10 10.84
N THR A 33 0.08 -2.47 10.00
CA THR A 33 -0.16 -1.10 9.52
C THR A 33 -1.41 -1.05 8.64
N LEU A 34 -1.53 -1.99 7.72
CA LEU A 34 -2.71 -2.13 6.87
C LEU A 34 -3.96 -2.42 7.71
N ARG A 35 -3.88 -3.28 8.74
CA ARG A 35 -5.01 -3.54 9.66
C ARG A 35 -5.49 -2.27 10.36
N LYS A 36 -4.58 -1.37 10.74
CA LYS A 36 -4.97 -0.06 11.32
C LYS A 36 -5.70 0.79 10.28
N MET A 37 -5.24 0.81 9.03
CA MET A 37 -5.92 1.54 7.95
C MET A 37 -7.32 0.98 7.68
N ASP A 38 -7.47 -0.35 7.65
CA ASP A 38 -8.77 -1.02 7.55
C ASP A 38 -9.71 -0.57 8.68
N GLY A 39 -9.22 -0.55 9.92
CA GLY A 39 -9.99 -0.04 11.07
C GLY A 39 -10.37 1.45 10.96
N VAL A 40 -9.50 2.30 10.41
CA VAL A 40 -9.79 3.73 10.19
C VAL A 40 -10.87 3.92 9.12
N MET A 41 -10.83 3.13 8.06
CA MET A 41 -11.82 3.19 6.98
C MET A 41 -13.16 2.57 7.40
N GLY A 42 -13.13 1.54 8.26
CA GLY A 42 -14.32 0.81 8.67
C GLY A 42 -15.05 0.22 7.45
N SER A 43 -16.34 0.51 7.33
CA SER A 43 -17.15 0.06 6.18
C SER A 43 -17.01 0.93 4.93
N LYS A 44 -16.26 2.03 4.97
CA LYS A 44 -16.11 2.92 3.81
C LYS A 44 -15.12 2.34 2.82
N ASP A 45 -15.29 2.61 1.55
CA ASP A 45 -14.32 2.24 0.52
C ASP A 45 -13.20 3.28 0.36
N THR A 46 -13.34 4.47 0.95
CA THR A 46 -12.41 5.60 0.81
C THR A 46 -11.80 5.98 2.17
N LEU A 47 -10.59 6.55 2.14
CA LEU A 47 -9.96 7.21 3.30
C LEU A 47 -10.57 8.59 3.59
N GLY A 48 -11.34 9.13 2.65
CA GLY A 48 -12.04 10.41 2.78
C GLY A 48 -13.34 10.32 3.58
N LYS A 49 -14.01 11.49 3.68
CA LYS A 49 -15.39 11.57 4.16
C LYS A 49 -16.41 11.39 3.04
N ALA A 50 -16.02 11.72 1.80
CA ALA A 50 -16.84 11.62 0.61
C ALA A 50 -16.70 10.24 -0.06
N LYS A 51 -17.59 9.96 -1.02
CA LYS A 51 -17.55 8.73 -1.85
C LYS A 51 -16.49 8.77 -2.95
N GLU A 52 -15.96 9.95 -3.23
CA GLU A 52 -14.90 10.16 -4.22
C GLU A 52 -13.52 9.91 -3.59
N PRO A 53 -12.57 9.31 -4.33
CA PRO A 53 -11.21 9.15 -3.88
C PRO A 53 -10.55 10.51 -3.69
N ILE A 54 -9.76 10.61 -2.62
CA ILE A 54 -8.88 11.75 -2.39
C ILE A 54 -7.43 11.35 -2.71
N PHE A 55 -6.51 12.31 -2.68
CA PHE A 55 -5.10 12.04 -2.90
C PHE A 55 -4.54 10.90 -2.02
N ALA A 56 -4.97 10.83 -0.76
CA ALA A 56 -4.56 9.76 0.15
C ALA A 56 -4.94 8.37 -0.38
N ASP A 57 -6.07 8.26 -1.08
CA ASP A 57 -6.49 6.99 -1.66
C ASP A 57 -5.57 6.55 -2.80
N THR A 58 -5.24 7.49 -3.69
CA THR A 58 -4.28 7.23 -4.78
C THR A 58 -2.88 6.90 -4.27
N ALA A 59 -2.43 7.53 -3.18
CA ALA A 59 -1.13 7.26 -2.58
C ALA A 59 -1.06 5.86 -1.96
N LEU A 60 -2.14 5.42 -1.29
CA LEU A 60 -2.24 4.07 -0.76
C LEU A 60 -2.25 3.04 -1.89
N ALA A 61 -3.06 3.25 -2.93
CA ALA A 61 -3.11 2.38 -4.10
C ALA A 61 -1.74 2.27 -4.80
N ALA A 62 -1.05 3.38 -5.02
CA ALA A 62 0.28 3.40 -5.60
C ALA A 62 1.30 2.61 -4.75
N SER A 63 1.20 2.71 -3.43
CA SER A 63 2.06 1.95 -2.51
C SER A 63 1.82 0.44 -2.62
N LEU A 64 0.55 0.01 -2.70
CA LEU A 64 0.19 -1.39 -2.89
C LEU A 64 0.68 -1.92 -4.26
N LEU A 65 0.51 -1.14 -5.32
CA LEU A 65 0.98 -1.49 -6.66
C LEU A 65 2.51 -1.53 -6.75
N LEU A 66 3.22 -0.66 -6.02
CA LEU A 66 4.67 -0.73 -5.90
C LEU A 66 5.11 -2.03 -5.22
N ILE A 67 4.43 -2.45 -4.16
CA ILE A 67 4.69 -3.75 -3.52
C ILE A 67 4.52 -4.87 -4.56
N LYS A 68 3.38 -4.91 -5.26
CA LYS A 68 3.12 -5.90 -6.34
C LYS A 68 4.24 -5.94 -7.37
N PHE A 69 4.74 -4.78 -7.78
CA PHE A 69 5.83 -4.68 -8.75
C PHE A 69 7.14 -5.24 -8.21
N VAL A 70 7.50 -4.89 -6.96
CA VAL A 70 8.77 -5.31 -6.34
C VAL A 70 8.79 -6.80 -6.01
N VAL A 71 7.72 -7.34 -5.43
CA VAL A 71 7.67 -8.76 -5.02
C VAL A 71 7.21 -9.69 -6.14
N GLY A 72 6.62 -9.14 -7.20
CA GLY A 72 6.03 -9.90 -8.31
C GLY A 72 4.55 -10.24 -8.08
N ALA A 73 3.75 -10.17 -9.14
CA ALA A 73 2.31 -10.39 -9.08
C ALA A 73 1.89 -11.84 -8.77
N ASP A 74 2.76 -12.81 -9.03
CA ASP A 74 2.50 -14.23 -8.78
C ASP A 74 3.10 -14.74 -7.47
N SER A 75 3.77 -13.85 -6.71
CA SER A 75 4.46 -14.23 -5.48
C SER A 75 3.51 -14.65 -4.36
N PRO A 76 3.95 -15.55 -3.46
CA PRO A 76 3.20 -15.88 -2.25
C PRO A 76 2.87 -14.63 -1.41
N GLU A 77 3.78 -13.66 -1.35
CA GLU A 77 3.63 -12.42 -0.59
C GLU A 77 2.49 -11.56 -1.11
N TRP A 78 2.45 -11.32 -2.44
CA TRP A 78 1.37 -10.55 -3.05
C TRP A 78 0.02 -11.26 -2.86
N LYS A 79 -0.02 -12.58 -3.08
CA LYS A 79 -1.23 -13.39 -2.89
C LYS A 79 -1.72 -13.35 -1.45
N ALA A 80 -0.82 -13.41 -0.47
CA ALA A 80 -1.17 -13.28 0.94
C ALA A 80 -1.75 -11.90 1.25
N LEU A 81 -1.12 -10.82 0.77
CA LEU A 81 -1.60 -9.45 0.96
C LEU A 81 -3.03 -9.28 0.43
N MET A 82 -3.33 -9.83 -0.75
CA MET A 82 -4.67 -9.79 -1.35
C MET A 82 -5.74 -10.54 -0.56
N LEU A 83 -5.36 -11.44 0.36
CA LEU A 83 -6.29 -12.16 1.23
C LEU A 83 -6.46 -11.50 2.61
N TRP A 84 -5.55 -10.59 2.99
CA TRP A 84 -5.61 -9.93 4.28
C TRP A 84 -6.90 -9.14 4.47
N HIS A 85 -7.38 -9.16 5.71
CA HIS A 85 -8.54 -8.41 6.20
C HIS A 85 -9.77 -8.63 5.31
N ASN A 86 -10.06 -9.89 4.99
CA ASN A 86 -11.18 -10.32 4.13
C ASN A 86 -11.11 -9.79 2.69
N GLY A 87 -9.89 -9.77 2.16
CA GLY A 87 -9.59 -9.31 0.81
C GLY A 87 -9.77 -7.81 0.61
N ARG A 88 -9.60 -7.02 1.68
CA ARG A 88 -9.82 -5.58 1.71
C ARG A 88 -9.05 -4.86 0.60
N TRP A 89 -7.77 -5.19 0.46
CA TRP A 89 -6.85 -4.45 -0.42
C TRP A 89 -7.07 -4.75 -1.89
N GLY A 90 -7.53 -5.95 -2.24
CA GLY A 90 -7.97 -6.26 -3.60
C GLY A 90 -9.19 -5.43 -3.98
N LYS A 91 -10.26 -5.49 -3.16
CA LYS A 91 -11.48 -4.70 -3.37
C LYS A 91 -11.21 -3.19 -3.45
N TYR A 92 -10.24 -2.71 -2.66
CA TYR A 92 -9.85 -1.31 -2.65
C TYR A 92 -9.20 -0.87 -3.98
N LEU A 93 -8.29 -1.68 -4.51
CA LEU A 93 -7.69 -1.43 -5.83
C LEU A 93 -8.75 -1.49 -6.93
N ASP A 94 -9.63 -2.49 -6.90
CA ASP A 94 -10.74 -2.62 -7.85
C ASP A 94 -11.67 -1.40 -7.81
N TRP A 95 -12.01 -0.92 -6.61
CA TRP A 95 -12.86 0.27 -6.44
C TRP A 95 -12.22 1.53 -7.08
N LEU A 96 -10.93 1.77 -6.85
CA LEU A 96 -10.21 2.90 -7.42
C LEU A 96 -10.05 2.80 -8.94
N GLU A 97 -9.77 1.61 -9.46
CA GLU A 97 -9.68 1.37 -10.91
C GLU A 97 -11.00 1.71 -11.61
N ASN A 98 -12.11 1.24 -11.05
CA ASN A 98 -13.45 1.51 -11.60
C ASN A 98 -13.89 2.97 -11.48
N TYR A 99 -13.41 3.71 -10.48
CA TYR A 99 -13.66 5.16 -10.37
C TYR A 99 -13.08 5.92 -11.57
N GLY A 100 -11.87 5.56 -11.99
CA GLY A 100 -11.21 6.19 -13.14
C GLY A 100 -11.95 5.94 -14.47
N THR A 101 -12.58 4.78 -14.62
CA THR A 101 -13.30 4.40 -15.84
C THR A 101 -14.69 5.02 -15.92
N SER A 102 -15.44 5.03 -14.83
CA SER A 102 -16.83 5.55 -14.80
C SER A 102 -16.92 7.09 -14.84
N ALA A 103 -15.86 7.81 -14.45
CA ALA A 103 -15.79 9.26 -14.61
C ALA A 103 -15.65 9.72 -16.07
N VAL A 104 -15.14 8.86 -16.98
CA VAL A 104 -14.94 9.19 -18.41
C VAL A 104 -16.21 9.01 -19.22
N GLU A 105 -17.15 8.17 -18.78
CA GLU A 105 -18.43 7.96 -19.50
C GLU A 105 -19.48 9.05 -19.20
N MET A 106 -19.24 9.91 -18.21
CA MET A 106 -20.15 10.99 -17.78
C MET A 106 -19.67 12.39 -18.17
N SER A 107 -18.58 12.51 -18.96
CA SER A 107 -18.03 13.76 -19.50
C SER A 107 -18.14 13.81 -21.02
#